data_AF-A0A3M1KAA2-F1
#
_entry.id   AF-A0A3M1KAA2-F1
#
_cell.length_a   1.000
_cell.length_b   1.000
_cell.length_c   1.000
_cell.angle_alpha   90.00
_cell.angle_beta   90.00
_cell.angle_gamma   90.00
#
_symmetry.space_group_name_H-M   'P 1'
#
loop_
_entity.id
_entity.type
_entity.pdbx_description
1 polymer ?
#
loop_
_entity_poly.entity_id
_entity_poly.type
_entity_poly.pdbx_seq_one_letter_code
_entity_poly.pdbx_strand_id
1 'polypeptide(L)'
;MTNTADYKVKDISLADWGRKEISLAETEMPGLMALREEYADARPLAGARIAGCLHMTIQTAVLIETLTALGAEVRWSSCNIFSTQDQAAAAIAATGVPVFAWKGETEEEYEWCIRRTIEGPDGWRPNMILDDGGDLTRVMHDEYADLMK
;
A
#
# COMPACT_ATOMS: atom_id res chain seq x y z
N MET A 1 14.80 -20.48 -9.10
CA MET A 1 14.29 -19.81 -7.90
C MET A 1 12.83 -19.49 -8.21
N THR A 2 11.89 -20.07 -7.47
CA THR A 2 10.46 -19.79 -7.66
C THR A 2 10.23 -18.33 -7.33
N ASN A 3 9.86 -17.54 -8.34
CA ASN A 3 9.54 -16.13 -8.20
C ASN A 3 8.19 -16.01 -7.48
N THR A 4 8.19 -16.23 -6.16
CA THR A 4 7.01 -15.97 -5.31
C THR A 4 6.79 -14.46 -5.31
N ALA A 5 5.68 -14.02 -5.89
CA ALA A 5 5.35 -12.61 -5.98
C ALA A 5 5.24 -11.98 -4.57
N ASP A 6 5.78 -10.79 -4.38
CA ASP A 6 5.81 -10.08 -3.08
C ASP A 6 4.51 -9.30 -2.83
N TYR A 7 3.38 -10.01 -2.89
CA TYR A 7 2.06 -9.50 -2.55
C TYR A 7 1.16 -10.66 -2.12
N LYS A 8 0.04 -10.37 -1.45
CA LYS A 8 -1.06 -11.32 -1.25
C LYS A 8 -2.39 -10.59 -1.35
N VAL A 9 -3.12 -10.90 -2.40
CA VAL A 9 -4.46 -10.38 -2.70
C VAL A 9 -5.39 -11.55 -3.00
N LYS A 10 -6.69 -11.32 -2.95
CA LYS A 10 -7.68 -12.40 -3.14
C LYS A 10 -7.66 -13.02 -4.52
N ASP A 11 -7.63 -12.17 -5.55
CA ASP A 11 -7.66 -12.61 -6.95
C ASP A 11 -7.00 -11.55 -7.84
N ILE A 12 -5.83 -11.88 -8.37
CA ILE A 12 -5.06 -10.96 -9.22
C ILE A 12 -5.73 -10.71 -10.57
N SER A 13 -6.66 -11.58 -11.01
CA SER A 13 -7.38 -11.40 -12.29
C SER A 13 -8.32 -10.20 -12.28
N LEU A 14 -8.62 -9.63 -11.11
CA LEU A 14 -9.44 -8.43 -10.95
C LEU A 14 -8.69 -7.13 -11.31
N ALA A 15 -7.38 -7.19 -11.58
CA ALA A 15 -6.55 -6.01 -11.80
C ALA A 15 -7.05 -5.08 -12.92
N ASP A 16 -7.51 -5.65 -14.04
CA ASP A 16 -8.02 -4.85 -15.17
C ASP A 16 -9.32 -4.10 -14.83
N TRP A 17 -10.16 -4.68 -13.98
CA TRP A 17 -11.35 -4.00 -13.46
C TRP A 17 -10.95 -2.89 -12.50
N GLY A 18 -10.09 -3.19 -11.52
CA GLY A 18 -9.60 -2.17 -10.59
C GLY A 18 -8.90 -1.00 -11.30
N ARG A 19 -8.13 -1.26 -12.35
CA ARG A 19 -7.50 -0.21 -13.17
C ARG A 19 -8.53 0.75 -13.77
N LYS A 20 -9.64 0.24 -14.30
CA LYS A 20 -10.72 1.08 -14.85
C LYS A 20 -11.36 1.95 -13.77
N GLU A 21 -11.58 1.40 -12.58
CA GLU A 21 -12.13 2.17 -11.45
C GLU A 21 -11.15 3.22 -10.93
N ILE A 22 -9.84 2.90 -10.87
CA ILE A 22 -8.79 3.86 -10.52
C ILE A 22 -8.78 5.03 -11.51
N SER A 23 -8.80 4.77 -12.82
CA SER A 23 -8.82 5.83 -13.83
C SER A 23 -10.05 6.73 -13.73
N LEU A 24 -11.20 6.19 -13.30
CA LEU A 24 -12.38 7.00 -13.01
C LEU A 24 -12.21 7.81 -11.71
N ALA A 25 -11.62 7.21 -10.67
CA ALA A 25 -11.38 7.91 -9.40
C ALA A 25 -10.37 9.05 -9.55
N GLU A 26 -9.38 8.94 -10.44
CA GLU A 26 -8.44 10.02 -10.74
C GLU A 26 -9.16 11.30 -11.20
N THR A 27 -10.27 11.20 -11.95
CA THR A 27 -11.04 12.38 -12.38
C THR A 27 -11.78 13.06 -11.23
N GLU A 28 -12.08 12.32 -10.16
CA GLU A 28 -12.77 12.80 -8.96
C GLU A 28 -11.81 13.18 -7.82
N MET A 29 -10.49 13.07 -8.02
CA MET A 29 -9.46 13.37 -7.03
C MET A 29 -8.49 14.47 -7.52
N PRO A 30 -8.99 15.66 -7.93
CA PRO A 30 -8.17 16.69 -8.57
C PRO A 30 -7.02 17.19 -7.70
N GLY A 31 -7.16 17.17 -6.37
CA GLY A 31 -6.08 17.55 -5.46
C GLY A 31 -4.87 16.62 -5.53
N LEU A 32 -5.08 15.30 -5.55
CA LEU A 32 -3.98 14.34 -5.71
C LEU A 32 -3.37 14.41 -7.10
N MET A 33 -4.19 14.61 -8.14
CA MET A 33 -3.69 14.74 -9.50
C MET A 33 -2.85 16.00 -9.69
N ALA A 34 -3.27 17.13 -9.11
CA ALA A 34 -2.48 18.35 -9.11
C ALA A 34 -1.14 18.17 -8.37
N LEU A 35 -1.12 17.52 -7.20
CA LEU A 35 0.12 17.22 -6.49
C LEU A 35 1.05 16.30 -7.30
N ARG A 36 0.48 15.31 -7.98
CA ARG A 36 1.23 14.41 -8.87
C ARG A 36 1.86 15.20 -10.01
N GLU A 37 1.11 16.08 -10.67
CA GLU A 37 1.60 16.93 -11.76
C GLU A 37 2.68 17.91 -11.28
N GLU A 38 2.46 18.59 -10.16
CA GLU A 38 3.38 19.61 -9.62
C GLU A 38 4.73 19.03 -9.20
N TYR A 39 4.74 17.83 -8.61
CA TYR A 39 5.93 17.27 -7.96
C TYR A 39 6.53 16.04 -8.64
N ALA A 40 5.94 15.51 -9.73
CA ALA A 40 6.45 14.31 -10.41
C ALA A 40 7.92 14.43 -10.84
N ASP A 41 8.32 15.57 -11.43
CA ASP A 41 9.70 15.78 -11.88
C ASP A 41 10.68 16.01 -10.72
N ALA A 42 10.21 16.66 -9.66
CA ALA A 42 11.01 16.93 -8.47
C ALA A 42 11.28 15.69 -7.62
N ARG A 43 10.40 14.67 -7.72
CA ARG A 43 10.44 13.41 -6.95
C ARG A 43 10.80 13.62 -5.48
N PRO A 44 10.03 14.41 -4.73
CA PRO A 44 10.38 14.80 -3.36
C PRO A 44 10.41 13.63 -2.37
N LEU A 45 9.80 12.50 -2.72
CA LEU A 45 9.80 11.28 -1.91
C LEU A 45 10.88 10.27 -2.35
N ALA A 46 11.81 10.65 -3.21
CA ALA A 46 12.94 9.78 -3.56
C ALA A 46 13.71 9.33 -2.30
N GLY A 47 13.81 8.01 -2.10
CA GLY A 47 14.43 7.40 -0.92
C GLY A 47 13.47 7.17 0.26
N ALA A 48 12.23 7.64 0.17
CA ALA A 48 11.16 7.26 1.09
C ALA A 48 10.82 5.77 0.91
N ARG A 49 10.70 5.07 2.04
CA ARG A 49 10.23 3.69 2.14
C ARG A 49 9.04 3.70 3.09
N ILE A 50 7.84 3.75 2.52
CA ILE A 50 6.59 3.99 3.25
C ILE A 50 5.91 2.65 3.50
N ALA A 51 5.69 2.33 4.78
CA ALA A 51 4.73 1.31 5.19
C ALA A 51 3.37 1.99 5.40
N GLY A 52 2.37 1.60 4.60
CA GLY A 52 1.01 2.11 4.70
C GLY A 52 0.06 1.09 5.34
N CYS A 53 -0.74 1.53 6.30
CA CYS A 53 -1.86 0.77 6.87
C CYS A 53 -3.11 1.65 6.87
N LEU A 54 -3.91 1.50 5.81
CA LEU A 54 -5.11 2.29 5.57
C LEU A 54 -6.02 1.47 4.65
N HIS A 55 -7.34 1.61 4.75
CA HIS A 55 -8.32 0.91 3.91
C HIS A 55 -7.86 0.77 2.45
N MET A 56 -7.72 -0.47 1.98
CA MET A 56 -7.25 -0.76 0.62
C MET A 56 -8.41 -0.62 -0.40
N THR A 57 -8.73 0.63 -0.75
CA THR A 57 -9.81 1.02 -1.68
C THR A 57 -9.26 1.57 -3.00
N ILE A 58 -10.15 1.86 -3.95
CA ILE A 58 -9.83 2.56 -5.19
C ILE A 58 -9.24 3.95 -4.93
N GLN A 59 -9.73 4.69 -3.94
CA GLN A 59 -9.19 6.02 -3.61
C GLN A 59 -7.79 5.91 -3.02
N THR A 60 -7.56 4.92 -2.16
CA THR A 60 -6.23 4.63 -1.62
C THR A 60 -5.26 4.17 -2.69
N ALA A 61 -5.73 3.45 -3.72
CA ALA A 61 -4.91 3.12 -4.88
C ALA A 61 -4.39 4.39 -5.60
N VAL A 62 -5.23 5.41 -5.78
CA VAL A 62 -4.80 6.72 -6.34
C VAL A 62 -3.76 7.40 -5.44
N LEU A 63 -3.91 7.31 -4.11
CA LEU A 63 -2.91 7.80 -3.16
C LEU A 63 -1.57 7.05 -3.30
N ILE A 64 -1.59 5.72 -3.32
CA ILE A 64 -0.39 4.87 -3.49
C ILE A 64 0.35 5.21 -4.80
N GLU A 65 -0.38 5.32 -5.90
CA GLU A 65 0.19 5.69 -7.20
C GLU A 65 0.75 7.12 -7.20
N THR A 66 0.16 8.02 -6.41
CA THR A 66 0.73 9.36 -6.23
C THR A 66 2.04 9.30 -5.45
N LEU A 67 2.09 8.60 -4.31
CA LEU A 67 3.33 8.47 -3.52
C LEU A 67 4.48 7.86 -4.34
N THR A 68 4.18 6.80 -5.10
CA THR A 68 5.16 6.14 -5.98
C THR A 68 5.60 7.04 -7.14
N ALA A 69 4.68 7.77 -7.78
CA ALA A 69 5.01 8.77 -8.81
C ALA A 69 5.93 9.88 -8.26
N LEU A 70 5.74 10.28 -6.99
CA LEU A 70 6.59 11.25 -6.30
C LEU A 70 7.92 10.66 -5.80
N GLY A 71 8.20 9.38 -6.08
CA GLY A 71 9.49 8.74 -5.88
C GLY A 71 9.61 7.79 -4.69
N ALA A 72 8.53 7.56 -3.93
CA ALA A 72 8.55 6.64 -2.80
C ALA A 72 8.53 5.17 -3.25
N GLU A 73 9.21 4.33 -2.47
CA GLU A 73 8.92 2.89 -2.41
C GLU A 73 7.82 2.66 -1.37
N VAL A 74 6.79 1.91 -1.74
CA VAL A 74 5.59 1.75 -0.92
C VAL A 74 5.31 0.26 -0.71
N ARG A 75 4.92 -0.11 0.51
CA ARG A 75 4.30 -1.40 0.85
C ARG A 75 3.01 -1.12 1.60
N TRP A 76 1.98 -1.95 1.43
CA TRP A 76 0.65 -1.64 1.95
C TRP A 76 -0.11 -2.83 2.56
N SER A 77 -0.81 -2.57 3.66
CA SER A 77 -1.88 -3.41 4.21
C SER A 77 -3.15 -2.58 4.45
N SER A 78 -4.29 -3.25 4.59
CA SER A 78 -5.52 -2.60 5.03
C SER A 78 -5.52 -2.40 6.55
N CYS A 79 -6.24 -1.40 7.07
CA CYS A 79 -6.46 -1.19 8.51
C CYS A 79 -7.81 -1.75 9.02
N ASN A 80 -8.56 -2.46 8.15
CA ASN A 80 -9.81 -3.12 8.54
C ASN A 80 -10.12 -4.31 7.65
N ILE A 81 -10.42 -5.46 8.29
CA ILE A 81 -10.66 -6.77 7.68
C ILE A 81 -11.77 -6.83 6.62
N PHE A 82 -12.70 -5.88 6.59
CA PHE A 82 -13.81 -5.86 5.62
C PHE A 82 -13.77 -4.71 4.63
N SER A 83 -12.85 -3.78 4.79
CA SER A 83 -12.81 -2.53 4.02
C SER A 83 -12.18 -2.67 2.64
N THR A 84 -11.33 -3.68 2.44
CA THR A 84 -10.63 -3.90 1.18
C THR A 84 -11.60 -4.05 0.02
N GLN A 85 -11.30 -3.35 -1.07
CA GLN A 85 -11.88 -3.58 -2.40
C GLN A 85 -10.91 -4.47 -3.17
N ASP A 86 -11.25 -5.75 -3.32
CA ASP A 86 -10.33 -6.78 -3.84
C ASP A 86 -9.77 -6.42 -5.23
N GLN A 87 -10.55 -5.76 -6.07
CA GLN A 87 -10.12 -5.26 -7.37
C GLN A 87 -9.11 -4.12 -7.28
N ALA A 88 -9.22 -3.24 -6.29
CA ALA A 88 -8.24 -2.18 -6.04
C ALA A 88 -6.90 -2.76 -5.59
N ALA A 89 -6.95 -3.72 -4.65
CA ALA A 89 -5.77 -4.43 -4.18
C ALA A 89 -5.07 -5.17 -5.34
N ALA A 90 -5.83 -5.87 -6.19
CA ALA A 90 -5.31 -6.55 -7.37
C ALA A 90 -4.67 -5.58 -8.37
N ALA A 91 -5.30 -4.43 -8.62
CA ALA A 91 -4.78 -3.43 -9.55
C ALA A 91 -3.46 -2.80 -9.08
N ILE A 92 -3.29 -2.59 -7.77
CA ILE A 92 -2.02 -2.12 -7.19
C ILE A 92 -0.97 -3.23 -7.17
N ALA A 93 -1.33 -4.46 -6.79
CA ALA A 93 -0.39 -5.58 -6.85
C ALA A 93 0.17 -5.80 -8.27
N ALA A 94 -0.67 -5.60 -9.30
CA ALA A 94 -0.26 -5.70 -10.70
C ALA A 94 0.71 -4.60 -11.17
N THR A 95 0.83 -3.47 -10.46
CA THR A 95 1.87 -2.45 -10.75
C THR A 95 3.24 -2.83 -10.19
N GLY A 96 3.31 -3.90 -9.38
CA GLY A 96 4.51 -4.34 -8.68
C GLY A 96 4.65 -3.75 -7.27
N VAL A 97 3.71 -2.91 -6.82
CA VAL A 97 3.68 -2.44 -5.43
C VAL A 97 3.25 -3.59 -4.50
N PRO A 98 4.03 -3.92 -3.45
CA PRO A 98 3.66 -4.94 -2.47
C PRO A 98 2.40 -4.57 -1.69
N VAL A 99 1.32 -5.35 -1.89
CA VAL A 99 0.05 -5.21 -1.17
C VAL A 99 -0.33 -6.53 -0.51
N PHE A 100 -0.65 -6.46 0.77
CA PHE A 100 -1.13 -7.58 1.58
C PHE A 100 -2.49 -7.20 2.13
N ALA A 101 -3.54 -7.44 1.33
CA ALA A 101 -4.90 -7.07 1.70
C ALA A 101 -5.94 -7.87 0.89
N TRP A 102 -6.99 -8.35 1.57
CA TRP A 102 -8.21 -8.87 0.93
C TRP A 102 -9.44 -8.62 1.81
N LYS A 103 -10.62 -8.67 1.20
CA LYS A 103 -11.87 -8.53 1.94
C LYS A 103 -12.22 -9.84 2.67
N GLY A 104 -12.47 -9.73 3.97
CA GLY A 104 -12.84 -10.85 4.83
C GLY A 104 -11.65 -11.56 5.45
N GLU A 105 -10.57 -10.83 5.74
CA GLU A 105 -9.45 -11.33 6.55
C GLU A 105 -9.93 -11.83 7.92
N THR A 106 -9.25 -12.86 8.45
CA THR A 106 -9.28 -13.14 9.88
C THR A 106 -8.37 -12.17 10.64
N GLU A 107 -8.51 -12.08 11.97
CA GLU A 107 -7.61 -11.27 12.80
C GLU A 107 -6.15 -11.70 12.67
N GLU A 108 -5.88 -13.01 12.57
CA GLU A 108 -4.51 -13.53 12.35
C GLU A 108 -3.95 -13.11 10.98
N GLU A 109 -4.80 -13.11 9.95
CA GLU A 109 -4.41 -12.67 8.61
C GLU A 109 -4.14 -11.16 8.56
N TYR A 110 -4.96 -10.36 9.24
CA TYR A 110 -4.79 -8.91 9.37
C TYR A 110 -3.44 -8.54 10.00
N GLU A 111 -3.17 -9.12 11.17
CA GLU A 111 -1.90 -8.99 11.90
C GLU A 111 -0.70 -9.48 11.06
N TRP A 112 -0.89 -10.53 10.26
CA TRP A 112 0.12 -11.00 9.31
C TRP A 112 0.38 -9.99 8.18
N CYS A 113 -0.66 -9.40 7.60
CA CYS A 113 -0.57 -8.40 6.54
C CYS A 113 0.22 -7.16 6.98
N ILE A 114 0.00 -6.68 8.21
CA ILE A 114 0.77 -5.56 8.79
C ILE A 114 2.26 -5.90 8.83
N ARG A 115 2.64 -7.06 9.38
CA ARG A 115 4.06 -7.47 9.46
C ARG A 115 4.71 -7.64 8.08
N ARG A 116 3.97 -8.17 7.09
CA ARG A 116 4.45 -8.27 5.69
C ARG A 116 4.66 -6.92 5.01
N THR A 117 3.97 -5.89 5.49
CA THR A 117 4.16 -4.50 5.05
C THR A 117 5.42 -3.89 5.64
N ILE A 118 5.82 -4.29 6.86
CA ILE A 118 7.05 -3.85 7.53
C ILE A 118 8.28 -4.57 6.96
N GLU A 119 8.15 -5.86 6.63
CA GLU A 119 9.26 -6.70 6.22
C GLU A 119 9.24 -7.01 4.72
N GLY A 120 10.10 -6.34 3.97
CA GLY A 120 10.28 -6.61 2.54
C GLY A 120 11.54 -7.43 2.20
N PRO A 121 11.68 -7.80 0.91
CA PRO A 121 12.84 -8.54 0.41
C PRO A 121 14.13 -7.73 0.57
N ASP A 122 15.28 -8.41 0.52
CA ASP A 122 16.62 -7.81 0.56
C ASP A 122 16.86 -6.85 1.74
N GLY A 123 16.19 -7.11 2.87
CA GLY A 123 16.32 -6.30 4.09
C GLY A 123 15.55 -4.98 4.05
N TRP A 124 14.62 -4.81 3.11
CA TRP A 124 13.76 -3.63 3.05
C TRP A 124 13.03 -3.42 4.38
N ARG A 125 13.11 -2.20 4.90
CA ARG A 125 12.43 -1.73 6.11
C ARG A 125 11.92 -0.30 5.91
N PRO A 126 10.77 0.07 6.48
CA PRO A 126 10.23 1.41 6.30
C PRO A 126 11.11 2.45 7.00
N ASN A 127 11.12 3.67 6.45
CA ASN A 127 11.61 4.87 7.13
C ASN A 127 10.50 5.92 7.32
N MET A 128 9.29 5.62 6.84
CA MET A 128 8.08 6.40 7.08
C MET A 128 6.88 5.47 7.28
N ILE A 129 5.94 5.93 8.11
CA ILE A 129 4.67 5.25 8.40
C ILE A 129 3.53 6.16 7.91
N LEU A 130 2.55 5.58 7.24
CA LEU A 130 1.26 6.21 6.93
C LEU A 130 0.17 5.31 7.49
N ASP A 131 -0.51 5.74 8.55
CA ASP A 131 -1.37 4.88 9.36
C ASP A 131 -2.74 5.50 9.59
N ASP A 132 -3.76 4.65 9.63
CA ASP A 132 -5.16 4.99 9.92
C ASP A 132 -5.70 3.99 10.95
N GLY A 133 -5.89 4.45 12.18
CA GLY A 133 -6.31 3.63 13.32
C GLY A 133 -5.20 3.31 14.33
N GLY A 134 -3.92 3.36 13.92
CA GLY A 134 -2.77 3.26 14.82
C GLY A 134 -2.20 1.85 15.02
N ASP A 135 -2.76 0.82 14.38
CA ASP A 135 -2.31 -0.57 14.55
C ASP A 135 -0.91 -0.81 13.99
N LEU A 136 -0.58 -0.24 12.81
CA LEU A 136 0.76 -0.34 12.27
C LEU A 136 1.77 0.38 13.17
N THR A 137 1.41 1.57 13.67
CA THR A 137 2.23 2.32 14.62
C THR A 137 2.46 1.51 15.90
N ARG A 138 1.41 0.90 16.45
CA ARG A 138 1.51 0.03 17.64
C ARG A 138 2.45 -1.14 17.38
N VAL A 139 2.28 -1.89 16.30
CA VAL A 139 3.16 -3.02 15.95
C VAL A 139 4.62 -2.56 15.78
N MET A 140 4.85 -1.40 15.14
CA MET A 140 6.20 -0.83 15.02
C MET A 140 6.84 -0.50 16.36
N HIS A 141 6.07 0.06 17.31
CA HIS A 141 6.56 0.37 18.66
C HIS A 141 6.78 -0.88 19.52
N ASP A 142 5.88 -1.85 19.46
CA ASP A 142 5.88 -3.02 20.34
C ASP A 142 6.87 -4.10 19.87
N GLU A 143 6.93 -4.36 18.56
CA GLU A 143 7.66 -5.49 17.98
C GLU A 143 8.91 -5.08 17.19
N TYR A 144 8.93 -3.87 16.66
CA TYR A 144 10.03 -3.35 15.83
C TYR A 144 10.69 -2.11 16.45
N ALA A 145 10.73 -2.03 17.78
CA ALA A 145 11.25 -0.88 18.53
C ALA A 145 12.67 -0.44 18.11
N ASP A 146 13.50 -1.37 17.63
CA ASP A 146 14.84 -1.07 17.12
C ASP A 146 14.85 -0.19 15.87
N LEU A 147 13.77 -0.20 15.07
CA LEU A 147 13.60 0.67 13.90
C LEU A 147 13.04 2.06 14.25
N MET A 148 12.62 2.26 15.50
CA MET A 148 11.98 3.49 15.99
C MET A 148 12.92 4.34 16.87
N LYS A 149 14.21 4.03 16.89
CA LYS A 149 15.24 4.70 17.71
C LYS A 149 15.85 5.91 17.02
#